data_AF-A0A9E2X489-F1
#
_entry.id   AF-A0A9E2X489-F1
#
_cell.length_a   1.000
_cell.length_b   1.000
_cell.length_c   1.000
_cell.angle_alpha   90.00
_cell.angle_beta   90.00
_cell.angle_gamma   90.00
#
_symmetry.space_group_name_H-M   'P 1'
#
loop_
_entity.id
_entity.type
_entity.pdbx_description
1 polymer ?
#
loop_
_entity_poly.entity_id
_entity_poly.type
_entity_poly.pdbx_seq_one_letter_code
_entity_poly.pdbx_strand_id
1 'polypeptide(L)'
;MSSAHAAELVLAAGCFAAGLACSAGGWRALLPRGVTLVDACARFGCGSLANTFLPARGGDVVRMSLFGRIVPGGMFAVAGAVAAFEVARWLAIVPLGIGAAGSTLPPVALAAPAAALAPIGIAAVLAARGSRRAATVMASLRRAPPAAYLLVLLWAAATLAAKVAGATLVAGAIGVPHAFSAALLVVPALELAGTVPLTPANIGVAEGAAALAFHAHGLSMERGLAAGFALHAVETAAGLAFGGAGAGLLLRRSPVLHRIVTVRPTTVWKRLLTLSTSMRRKIEPLLCELHAHTRWSDGALTVPELVDLYGRNGFDVLCVTDHVNRSDDPWLPADAPARGIVRANHADYLAELGAQAERAMREYDLLLLPGLELTYNDLDPYLAAHAVAIGCRAYVSVDDGIDVALANARGEGAALVAAHPYRARRGGPFPSRLTLRWSRDWRRLRDAVDRWELFNRHDLYGWTAERGLPSVANGDFHRPEHLHGWKTLLPVAKDEAAVVGYLRSSRPTFLTRIDPPLELPEAA
;
A
#
# COMPACT_ATOMS: atom_id res chain seq x y z
N MET A 1 24.87 12.42 -39.69
CA MET A 1 25.27 11.05 -39.34
C MET A 1 25.10 10.18 -40.56
N SER A 2 26.09 9.37 -40.93
CA SER A 2 25.95 8.37 -42.00
C SER A 2 24.99 7.26 -41.58
N SER A 3 24.45 6.50 -42.54
CA SER A 3 23.60 5.32 -42.27
C SER A 3 24.30 4.26 -41.41
N ALA A 4 25.63 4.17 -41.51
CA ALA A 4 26.45 3.26 -40.70
C ALA A 4 26.40 3.60 -39.20
N HIS A 5 26.52 4.89 -38.85
CA HIS A 5 26.44 5.32 -37.44
C HIS A 5 25.05 5.12 -36.84
N ALA A 6 23.99 5.24 -37.64
CA ALA A 6 22.64 4.95 -37.16
C ALA A 6 22.46 3.46 -36.83
N ALA A 7 23.02 2.55 -37.65
CA ALA A 7 22.97 1.12 -37.39
C ALA A 7 23.73 0.72 -36.11
N GLU A 8 24.90 1.31 -35.87
CA GLU A 8 25.70 1.09 -34.65
C GLU A 8 24.94 1.48 -33.38
N LEU A 9 24.22 2.61 -33.39
CA LEU A 9 23.41 3.04 -32.25
C LEU A 9 22.18 2.13 -32.00
N VAL A 10 21.56 1.59 -33.05
CA VAL A 10 20.47 0.62 -32.92
C VAL A 10 20.99 -0.69 -32.32
N LEU A 11 22.15 -1.18 -32.78
CA LEU A 11 22.81 -2.34 -32.19
C LEU A 11 23.17 -2.09 -30.73
N ALA A 12 23.68 -0.91 -30.40
CA ALA A 12 23.97 -0.51 -29.03
C ALA A 12 22.72 -0.55 -28.14
N ALA A 13 21.60 0.00 -28.63
CA ALA A 13 20.31 -0.08 -27.93
C ALA A 13 19.87 -1.54 -27.70
N GLY A 14 20.09 -2.42 -28.69
CA GLY A 14 19.88 -3.86 -28.56
C GLY A 14 20.73 -4.49 -27.46
N CYS A 15 22.00 -4.12 -27.36
CA CYS A 15 22.89 -4.57 -26.27
C CYS A 15 22.40 -4.10 -24.89
N PHE A 16 21.98 -2.84 -24.73
CA PHE A 16 21.42 -2.36 -23.46
C PHE A 16 20.12 -3.09 -23.09
N ALA A 17 19.23 -3.32 -24.05
CA ALA A 17 18.02 -4.11 -23.83
C ALA A 17 18.34 -5.57 -23.45
N ALA A 18 19.36 -6.18 -24.05
CA ALA A 18 19.86 -7.50 -23.67
C ALA A 18 20.42 -7.50 -22.24
N GLY A 19 21.12 -6.44 -21.83
CA GLY A 19 21.58 -6.27 -20.44
C GLY A 19 20.42 -6.20 -19.43
N LEU A 20 19.30 -5.55 -19.78
CA LEU A 20 18.08 -5.55 -18.96
C LEU A 20 17.46 -6.95 -18.88
N ALA A 21 17.40 -7.68 -20.00
CA ALA A 21 16.91 -9.06 -20.03
C ALA A 21 17.79 -10.01 -19.19
N CYS A 22 19.11 -9.85 -19.26
CA CYS A 22 20.06 -10.61 -18.44
C CYS A 22 19.86 -10.33 -16.95
N SER A 23 19.63 -9.07 -16.60
CA SER A 23 19.35 -8.66 -15.22
C SER A 23 18.05 -9.27 -14.69
N ALA A 24 17.02 -9.32 -15.52
CA ALA A 24 15.77 -10.02 -15.20
C ALA A 24 15.99 -11.53 -15.00
N GLY A 25 16.83 -12.14 -15.84
CA GLY A 25 17.26 -13.54 -15.71
C GLY A 25 18.00 -13.82 -14.40
N GLY A 26 18.88 -12.91 -13.99
CA GLY A 26 19.63 -12.99 -12.73
C GLY A 26 18.71 -12.94 -11.50
N TRP A 27 17.73 -12.03 -11.50
CA TRP A 27 16.71 -12.00 -10.43
C TRP A 27 15.89 -13.30 -10.41
N ARG A 28 15.47 -13.78 -11.58
CA ARG A 28 14.69 -15.00 -11.74
C ARG A 28 15.43 -16.25 -11.24
N ALA A 29 16.76 -16.31 -11.35
CA ALA A 29 17.54 -17.50 -11.04
C ALA A 29 17.40 -18.00 -9.59
N LEU A 30 17.07 -17.11 -8.65
CA LEU A 30 16.86 -17.43 -7.23
C LEU A 30 15.39 -17.50 -6.81
N LEU A 31 14.46 -17.32 -7.76
CA LEU A 31 13.02 -17.36 -7.49
C LEU A 31 12.44 -18.77 -7.71
N PRO A 32 11.28 -19.09 -7.10
CA PRO A 32 10.63 -20.39 -7.26
C PRO A 32 10.34 -20.77 -8.71
N ARG A 33 10.34 -22.07 -8.99
CA ARG A 33 10.02 -22.63 -10.32
C ARG A 33 8.59 -22.21 -10.72
N GLY A 34 8.46 -21.52 -11.86
CA GLY A 34 7.17 -21.00 -12.36
C GLY A 34 7.28 -19.62 -13.02
N VAL A 35 8.31 -18.83 -12.69
CA VAL A 35 8.56 -17.55 -13.36
C VAL A 35 9.28 -17.82 -14.68
N THR A 36 8.69 -17.48 -15.82
CA THR A 36 9.35 -17.57 -17.14
C THR A 36 10.32 -16.41 -17.35
N LEU A 37 11.29 -16.54 -18.27
CA LEU A 37 12.19 -15.43 -18.60
C LEU A 37 11.42 -14.24 -19.16
N VAL A 38 10.41 -14.50 -20.01
CA VAL A 38 9.55 -13.46 -20.59
C VAL A 38 8.79 -12.70 -19.49
N ASP A 39 8.23 -13.42 -18.51
CA ASP A 39 7.55 -12.81 -17.38
C ASP A 39 8.47 -12.00 -16.46
N ALA A 40 9.72 -12.46 -16.31
CA ALA A 40 10.75 -11.74 -15.59
C ALA A 40 11.13 -10.46 -16.34
N CYS A 41 11.39 -10.53 -17.64
CA CYS A 41 11.70 -9.38 -18.49
C CYS A 41 10.57 -8.35 -18.48
N ALA A 42 9.31 -8.78 -18.56
CA ALA A 42 8.18 -7.86 -18.56
C ALA A 42 8.07 -7.05 -17.24
N ARG A 43 8.26 -7.72 -16.10
CA ARG A 43 8.23 -7.09 -14.76
C ARG A 43 9.45 -6.23 -14.49
N PHE A 44 10.63 -6.70 -14.89
CA PHE A 44 11.87 -5.94 -14.78
C PHE A 44 11.81 -4.69 -15.65
N GLY A 45 11.32 -4.82 -16.89
CA GLY A 45 11.14 -3.72 -17.83
C GLY A 45 10.18 -2.65 -17.31
N CYS A 46 9.07 -3.01 -16.67
CA CYS A 46 8.20 -2.03 -16.02
C CYS A 46 8.93 -1.23 -14.92
N GLY A 47 9.78 -1.89 -14.15
CA GLY A 47 10.63 -1.21 -13.16
C GLY A 47 11.69 -0.32 -13.81
N SER A 48 12.26 -0.73 -14.94
CA SER A 48 13.19 0.10 -15.72
C SER A 48 12.52 1.35 -16.28
N LEU A 49 11.31 1.20 -16.84
CA LEU A 49 10.48 2.32 -17.29
C LEU A 49 10.17 3.29 -16.14
N ALA A 50 9.86 2.76 -14.96
CA ALA A 50 9.60 3.58 -13.78
C ALA A 50 10.83 4.38 -13.34
N ASN A 51 12.05 3.84 -13.45
CA ASN A 51 13.30 4.55 -13.12
C ASN A 51 13.56 5.76 -14.03
N THR A 52 12.96 5.82 -15.21
CA THR A 52 13.03 7.02 -16.07
C THR A 52 12.32 8.22 -15.41
N PHE A 53 11.28 7.96 -14.61
CA PHE A 53 10.44 9.02 -14.03
C PHE A 53 10.61 9.16 -12.51
N LEU A 54 11.13 8.14 -11.83
CA LEU A 54 11.26 8.12 -10.37
C LEU A 54 12.72 8.32 -9.92
N PRO A 55 12.99 9.19 -8.93
CA PRO A 55 14.31 9.31 -8.31
C PRO A 55 14.62 8.12 -7.39
N ALA A 56 15.84 8.06 -6.85
CA ALA A 56 16.25 7.16 -5.76
C ALA A 56 15.98 5.65 -6.00
N ARG A 57 16.12 5.19 -7.25
CA ARG A 57 15.79 3.81 -7.68
C ARG A 57 14.34 3.39 -7.38
N GLY A 58 13.38 4.32 -7.43
CA GLY A 58 11.96 4.00 -7.19
C GLY A 58 11.41 2.85 -8.05
N GLY A 59 11.97 2.65 -9.25
CA GLY A 59 11.64 1.53 -10.13
C GLY A 59 12.14 0.15 -9.67
N ASP A 60 13.11 0.07 -8.74
CA ASP A 60 13.51 -1.19 -8.09
C ASP A 60 12.39 -1.69 -7.16
N VAL A 61 11.71 -0.78 -6.47
CA VAL A 61 10.52 -1.10 -5.67
C VAL A 61 9.38 -1.58 -6.57
N VAL A 62 9.17 -0.94 -7.72
CA VAL A 62 8.15 -1.33 -8.70
C VAL A 62 8.37 -2.77 -9.18
N ARG A 63 9.57 -3.11 -9.66
CA ARG A 63 9.86 -4.49 -10.09
C ARG A 63 9.77 -5.48 -8.93
N MET A 64 10.29 -5.17 -7.74
CA MET A 64 10.18 -6.06 -6.57
C MET A 64 8.71 -6.34 -6.19
N SER A 65 7.84 -5.33 -6.27
CA SER A 65 6.40 -5.48 -6.05
C SER A 65 5.77 -6.38 -7.12
N LEU A 66 6.08 -6.15 -8.40
CA LEU A 66 5.55 -6.93 -9.52
C LEU A 66 5.99 -8.41 -9.49
N PHE A 67 7.24 -8.69 -9.11
CA PHE A 67 7.70 -10.06 -8.86
C PHE A 67 7.05 -10.64 -7.60
N GLY A 68 6.90 -9.86 -6.53
CA GLY A 68 6.29 -10.29 -5.28
C GLY A 68 4.84 -10.76 -5.41
N ARG A 69 4.11 -10.28 -6.43
CA ARG A 69 2.74 -10.76 -6.73
C ARG A 69 2.67 -12.21 -7.19
N ILE A 70 3.77 -12.76 -7.70
CA ILE A 70 3.81 -14.14 -8.25
C ILE A 70 4.79 -15.05 -7.50
N VAL A 71 5.51 -14.52 -6.52
CA VAL A 71 6.49 -15.26 -5.72
C VAL A 71 5.92 -15.49 -4.31
N PRO A 72 5.79 -16.76 -3.86
CA PRO A 72 5.47 -17.06 -2.47
C PRO A 72 6.42 -16.37 -1.49
N GLY A 73 5.86 -15.68 -0.48
CA GLY A 73 6.63 -14.83 0.43
C GLY A 73 6.75 -13.37 -0.02
N GLY A 74 6.15 -13.02 -1.16
CA GLY A 74 5.95 -11.64 -1.57
C GLY A 74 7.25 -10.90 -1.90
N MET A 75 7.23 -9.58 -1.75
CA MET A 75 8.38 -8.71 -2.04
C MET A 75 9.62 -9.03 -1.19
N PHE A 76 9.46 -9.60 0.01
CA PHE A 76 10.58 -9.94 0.89
C PHE A 76 11.33 -11.17 0.40
N ALA A 77 10.65 -12.15 -0.19
CA ALA A 77 11.31 -13.27 -0.85
C ALA A 77 12.10 -12.80 -2.09
N VAL A 78 11.54 -11.85 -2.84
CA VAL A 78 12.24 -11.24 -4.00
C VAL A 78 13.46 -10.45 -3.55
N ALA A 79 13.39 -9.72 -2.43
CA ALA A 79 14.48 -8.90 -1.91
C ALA A 79 15.79 -9.69 -1.70
N GLY A 80 15.70 -10.96 -1.30
CA GLY A 80 16.87 -11.83 -1.18
C GLY A 80 17.54 -12.05 -2.54
N ALA A 81 16.76 -12.41 -3.57
CA ALA A 81 17.25 -12.60 -4.93
C ALA A 81 17.90 -11.33 -5.50
N VAL A 82 17.31 -10.16 -5.24
CA VAL A 82 17.87 -8.86 -5.64
C VAL A 82 19.23 -8.64 -4.99
N ALA A 83 19.32 -8.80 -3.67
CA ALA A 83 20.55 -8.55 -2.93
C ALA A 83 21.69 -9.49 -3.41
N ALA A 84 21.40 -10.77 -3.63
CA ALA A 84 22.38 -11.71 -4.17
C ALA A 84 22.83 -11.35 -5.60
N PHE A 85 21.92 -10.88 -6.45
CA PHE A 85 22.28 -10.44 -7.80
C PHE A 85 23.12 -9.16 -7.79
N GLU A 86 22.81 -8.18 -6.92
CA GLU A 86 23.61 -6.96 -6.80
C GLU A 86 25.04 -7.27 -6.31
N VAL A 87 25.20 -8.21 -5.38
CA VAL A 87 26.53 -8.72 -4.98
C VAL A 87 27.26 -9.35 -6.18
N ALA A 88 26.57 -10.22 -6.94
CA ALA A 88 27.15 -10.85 -8.13
C ALA A 88 27.56 -9.84 -9.20
N ARG A 89 26.81 -8.75 -9.38
CA ARG A 89 27.17 -7.65 -10.29
C ARG A 89 28.45 -6.96 -9.86
N TRP A 90 28.59 -6.61 -8.58
CA TRP A 90 29.81 -5.99 -8.08
C TRP A 90 31.02 -6.92 -8.20
N LEU A 91 30.84 -8.22 -7.96
CA LEU A 91 31.89 -9.22 -8.20
C LEU A 91 32.31 -9.31 -9.68
N ALA A 92 31.39 -9.09 -10.62
CA ALA A 92 31.71 -9.06 -12.05
C ALA A 92 32.40 -7.74 -12.47
N ILE A 93 32.04 -6.61 -11.85
CA ILE A 93 32.54 -5.26 -12.20
C ILE A 93 33.95 -4.99 -11.64
N VAL A 94 34.22 -5.41 -10.40
CA VAL A 94 35.49 -5.13 -9.69
C VAL A 94 36.74 -5.53 -10.50
N PRO A 95 36.80 -6.71 -11.15
CA PRO A 95 37.94 -7.09 -11.99
C PRO A 95 38.21 -6.12 -13.15
N LEU A 96 37.17 -5.54 -13.77
CA LEU A 96 37.34 -4.59 -14.88
C LEU A 96 37.91 -3.26 -14.41
N GLY A 97 37.46 -2.76 -13.25
CA GLY A 97 37.92 -1.50 -12.70
C GLY A 97 39.33 -1.52 -12.11
N ILE A 98 39.84 -2.70 -11.74
CA ILE A 98 41.22 -2.91 -11.28
C ILE A 98 42.16 -3.20 -12.45
N GLY A 99 41.71 -3.92 -13.48
CA GLY A 99 42.53 -4.36 -14.61
C GLY A 99 42.71 -3.34 -15.75
N ALA A 100 41.78 -2.39 -15.92
CA ALA A 100 41.87 -1.38 -16.96
C ALA A 100 42.81 -0.22 -16.56
N ALA A 101 44.10 -0.36 -16.91
CA ALA A 101 45.09 0.73 -17.03
C ALA A 101 45.35 1.63 -15.80
N GLY A 102 45.72 1.03 -14.66
CA GLY A 102 46.19 1.78 -13.48
C GLY A 102 45.05 2.48 -12.75
N SER A 103 44.54 1.83 -11.69
CA SER A 103 43.42 2.21 -10.83
C SER A 103 42.86 3.63 -10.99
N THR A 104 41.78 3.77 -11.77
CA THR A 104 40.98 5.00 -11.88
C THR A 104 39.67 4.94 -11.11
N LEU A 105 39.27 3.77 -10.59
CA LEU A 105 38.12 3.71 -9.69
C LEU A 105 38.49 4.34 -8.35
N PRO A 106 37.70 5.31 -7.84
CA PRO A 106 37.96 5.91 -6.55
C PRO A 106 37.92 4.84 -5.45
N PRO A 107 38.71 4.94 -4.37
CA PRO A 107 38.77 3.92 -3.31
C PRO A 107 37.41 3.49 -2.74
N VAL A 108 36.41 4.38 -2.81
CA VAL A 108 35.02 4.09 -2.42
C VAL A 108 34.38 2.95 -3.25
N ALA A 109 34.81 2.72 -4.49
CA ALA A 109 34.33 1.63 -5.32
C ALA A 109 34.72 0.25 -4.77
N LEU A 110 35.82 0.15 -4.00
CA LEU A 110 36.21 -1.08 -3.30
C LEU A 110 35.30 -1.37 -2.10
N ALA A 111 34.58 -0.37 -1.58
CA ALA A 111 33.58 -0.53 -0.53
C ALA A 111 32.19 -0.92 -1.07
N ALA A 112 31.95 -0.78 -2.38
CA ALA A 112 30.65 -1.07 -2.99
C ALA A 112 30.20 -2.56 -2.86
N PRO A 113 31.08 -3.58 -3.00
CA PRO A 113 30.71 -4.96 -2.70
C PRO A 113 30.29 -5.17 -1.22
N ALA A 114 30.97 -4.51 -0.29
CA ALA A 114 30.63 -4.57 1.13
C ALA A 114 29.28 -3.88 1.42
N ALA A 115 29.01 -2.74 0.77
CA ALA A 115 27.72 -2.07 0.83
C ALA A 115 26.59 -2.93 0.24
N ALA A 116 26.84 -3.67 -0.85
CA ALA A 116 25.88 -4.60 -1.45
C ALA A 116 25.59 -5.83 -0.54
N LEU A 117 26.55 -6.25 0.30
CA LEU A 117 26.39 -7.33 1.27
C LEU A 117 25.67 -6.90 2.56
N ALA A 118 25.73 -5.62 2.93
CA ALA A 118 25.16 -5.12 4.18
C ALA A 118 23.67 -5.45 4.37
N PRO A 119 22.78 -5.32 3.36
CA PRO A 119 21.37 -5.72 3.49
C PRO A 119 21.17 -7.20 3.83
N ILE A 120 22.02 -8.09 3.30
CA ILE A 120 21.97 -9.54 3.58
C ILE A 120 22.40 -9.79 5.03
N GLY A 121 23.49 -9.14 5.48
CA GLY A 121 23.96 -9.24 6.86
C GLY A 121 22.93 -8.73 7.87
N ILE A 122 22.32 -7.56 7.59
CA ILE A 122 21.24 -6.99 8.42
C ILE A 122 20.04 -7.93 8.47
N ALA A 123 19.62 -8.48 7.33
CA ALA A 123 18.53 -9.45 7.28
C ALA A 123 18.84 -10.72 8.09
N ALA A 124 20.08 -11.21 8.05
CA ALA A 124 20.51 -12.35 8.86
C ALA A 124 20.41 -12.07 10.36
N VAL A 125 20.91 -10.90 10.81
CA VAL A 125 20.84 -10.48 12.22
C VAL A 125 19.39 -10.30 12.68
N LEU A 126 18.55 -9.63 11.87
CA LEU A 126 17.15 -9.42 12.21
C LEU A 126 16.35 -10.72 12.22
N ALA A 127 16.65 -11.66 11.33
CA ALA A 127 16.05 -12.99 11.34
C ALA A 127 16.42 -13.77 12.61
N ALA A 128 17.68 -13.71 13.03
CA ALA A 128 18.14 -14.32 14.29
C ALA A 128 17.46 -13.70 15.53
N ARG A 129 17.05 -12.43 15.44
CA ARG A 129 16.27 -11.72 16.48
C ARG A 129 14.75 -11.92 16.38
N GLY A 130 14.28 -12.86 15.55
CA GLY A 130 12.85 -13.23 15.47
C GLY A 130 12.01 -12.45 14.46
N SER A 131 12.60 -11.61 13.60
CA SER A 131 11.85 -10.90 12.56
C SER A 131 11.38 -11.85 11.45
N ARG A 132 10.06 -12.05 11.33
CA ARG A 132 9.46 -12.91 10.29
C ARG A 132 9.74 -12.42 8.86
N ARG A 133 9.78 -11.11 8.65
CA ARG A 133 10.08 -10.49 7.33
C ARG A 133 11.53 -10.78 6.93
N ALA A 134 12.47 -10.58 7.85
CA ALA A 134 13.88 -10.86 7.60
C ALA A 134 14.14 -12.38 7.44
N ALA A 135 13.43 -13.22 8.20
CA ALA A 135 13.47 -14.67 8.02
C ALA A 135 12.98 -15.09 6.62
N THR A 136 12.00 -14.40 6.05
CA THR A 136 11.52 -14.65 4.67
C THR A 136 12.57 -14.29 3.63
N VAL A 137 13.27 -13.16 3.79
CA VAL A 137 14.42 -12.77 2.95
C VAL A 137 15.49 -13.87 2.99
N MET A 138 15.90 -14.27 4.19
CA MET A 138 16.96 -15.28 4.37
C MET A 138 16.53 -16.68 3.90
N ALA A 139 15.25 -17.03 4.03
CA ALA A 139 14.74 -18.31 3.56
C ALA A 139 14.82 -18.45 2.03
N SER A 140 14.63 -17.37 1.27
CA SER A 140 14.78 -17.40 -0.19
C SER A 140 16.20 -17.75 -0.61
N LEU A 141 17.20 -17.16 0.06
CA LEU A 141 18.62 -17.41 -0.18
C LEU A 141 19.02 -18.83 0.24
N ARG A 142 18.61 -19.27 1.43
CA ARG A 142 18.99 -20.59 1.97
C ARG A 142 18.40 -21.76 1.17
N ARG A 143 17.26 -21.56 0.49
CA ARG A 143 16.60 -22.60 -0.30
C ARG A 143 17.19 -22.76 -1.70
N ALA A 144 17.97 -21.81 -2.18
CA ALA A 144 18.54 -21.86 -3.52
C ALA A 144 19.71 -22.86 -3.59
N PRO A 145 19.74 -23.76 -4.58
CA PRO A 145 20.86 -24.68 -4.75
C PRO A 145 22.13 -23.93 -5.20
N PRO A 146 23.34 -24.45 -4.95
CA PRO A 146 24.60 -23.80 -5.38
C PRO A 146 24.64 -23.45 -6.88
N ALA A 147 24.06 -24.31 -7.74
CA ALA A 147 23.97 -24.06 -9.17
C ALA A 147 23.17 -22.79 -9.52
N ALA A 148 22.20 -22.39 -8.70
CA ALA A 148 21.45 -21.16 -8.91
C ALA A 148 22.33 -19.91 -8.71
N TYR A 149 23.26 -19.94 -7.75
CA TYR A 149 24.21 -18.84 -7.53
C TYR A 149 25.24 -18.72 -8.66
N LEU A 150 25.68 -19.84 -9.24
CA LEU A 150 26.49 -19.82 -10.45
C LEU A 150 25.71 -19.17 -11.61
N LEU A 151 24.43 -19.51 -11.77
CA LEU A 151 23.59 -18.91 -12.79
C LEU A 151 23.39 -17.39 -12.58
N VAL A 152 23.25 -16.94 -11.32
CA VAL A 152 23.21 -15.51 -10.96
C VAL A 152 24.49 -14.80 -11.38
N LEU A 153 25.66 -15.39 -11.11
CA LEU A 153 26.96 -14.84 -11.53
C LEU A 153 27.09 -14.78 -13.05
N LEU A 154 26.66 -15.83 -13.76
CA LEU A 154 26.65 -15.85 -15.23
C LEU A 154 25.74 -14.78 -15.81
N TRP A 155 24.55 -14.58 -15.25
CA TRP A 155 23.65 -13.49 -15.66
C TRP A 155 24.24 -12.11 -15.37
N ALA A 156 24.92 -11.94 -14.23
CA ALA A 156 25.58 -10.68 -13.87
C ALA A 156 26.73 -10.36 -14.84
N ALA A 157 27.54 -11.36 -15.19
CA ALA A 157 28.58 -11.24 -16.20
C ALA A 157 28.01 -10.95 -17.59
N ALA A 158 26.91 -11.60 -17.98
CA ALA A 158 26.23 -11.34 -19.25
C ALA A 158 25.65 -9.92 -19.32
N THR A 159 25.06 -9.42 -18.23
CA THR A 159 24.62 -8.02 -18.11
C THR A 159 25.79 -7.06 -18.34
N LEU A 160 26.93 -7.31 -17.68
CA LEU A 160 28.12 -6.47 -17.80
C LEU A 160 28.67 -6.49 -19.23
N ALA A 161 28.82 -7.68 -19.83
CA ALA A 161 29.27 -7.84 -21.21
C ALA A 161 28.38 -7.10 -22.20
N ALA A 162 27.06 -7.19 -22.03
CA ALA A 162 26.09 -6.48 -22.88
C ALA A 162 26.24 -4.96 -22.74
N LYS A 163 26.43 -4.44 -21.52
CA LYS A 163 26.68 -3.01 -21.30
C LYS A 163 28.00 -2.54 -21.90
N VAL A 164 29.08 -3.31 -21.76
CA VAL A 164 30.38 -3.01 -22.37
C VAL A 164 30.27 -2.99 -23.90
N ALA A 165 29.58 -3.97 -24.49
CA ALA A 165 29.33 -4.00 -25.93
C ALA A 165 28.51 -2.77 -26.40
N GLY A 166 27.43 -2.43 -25.69
CA GLY A 166 26.63 -1.24 -26.01
C GLY A 166 27.43 0.05 -25.91
N ALA A 167 28.18 0.25 -24.82
CA ALA A 167 29.04 1.42 -24.65
C ALA A 167 30.16 1.49 -25.69
N THR A 168 30.73 0.35 -26.09
CA THR A 168 31.73 0.27 -27.17
C THR A 168 31.13 0.74 -28.49
N LEU A 169 29.92 0.28 -28.83
CA LEU A 169 29.23 0.66 -30.06
C LEU A 169 28.88 2.15 -30.08
N VAL A 170 28.38 2.71 -28.97
CA VAL A 170 28.13 4.16 -28.89
C VAL A 170 29.43 4.94 -29.03
N ALA A 171 30.47 4.57 -28.28
CA ALA A 171 31.77 5.23 -28.34
C ALA A 171 32.37 5.18 -29.75
N GLY A 172 32.25 4.04 -30.46
CA GLY A 172 32.65 3.92 -31.86
C GLY A 172 31.86 4.86 -32.78
N ALA A 173 30.53 4.90 -32.65
CA ALA A 173 29.65 5.72 -33.49
C ALA A 173 29.90 7.23 -33.36
N ILE A 174 30.40 7.69 -32.22
CA ILE A 174 30.76 9.09 -31.97
C ILE A 174 32.25 9.39 -32.21
N GLY A 175 33.03 8.40 -32.63
CA GLY A 175 34.45 8.56 -32.99
C GLY A 175 35.42 8.60 -31.81
N VAL A 176 35.09 7.94 -30.68
CA VAL A 176 36.03 7.75 -29.56
C VAL A 176 37.14 6.77 -29.97
N PRO A 177 38.42 7.18 -29.91
CA PRO A 177 39.54 6.26 -30.12
C PRO A 177 39.53 5.14 -29.09
N HIS A 178 39.90 3.91 -29.49
CA HIS A 178 39.92 2.74 -28.61
C HIS A 178 38.60 2.52 -27.84
N ALA A 179 37.47 2.61 -28.54
CA ALA A 179 36.11 2.54 -27.99
C ALA A 179 35.88 1.42 -26.96
N PHE A 180 36.46 0.23 -27.17
CA PHE A 180 36.36 -0.88 -26.23
C PHE A 180 37.05 -0.57 -24.90
N SER A 181 38.28 -0.07 -24.94
CA SER A 181 39.04 0.34 -23.75
C SER A 181 38.34 1.47 -23.00
N ALA A 182 37.76 2.44 -23.72
CA ALA A 182 36.93 3.49 -23.13
C ALA A 182 35.70 2.90 -22.41
N ALA A 183 35.01 1.96 -23.05
CA ALA A 183 33.84 1.30 -22.47
C ALA A 183 34.16 0.51 -21.18
N LEU A 184 35.35 -0.09 -21.09
CA LEU A 184 35.83 -0.78 -19.88
C LEU A 184 36.00 0.17 -18.68
N LEU A 185 36.22 1.47 -18.91
CA LEU A 185 36.28 2.49 -17.85
C LEU A 185 34.91 3.12 -17.58
N VAL A 186 34.16 3.41 -18.64
CA VAL A 186 32.86 4.09 -18.56
C VAL A 186 31.80 3.24 -17.87
N VAL A 187 31.73 1.93 -18.16
CA VAL A 187 30.69 1.07 -17.58
C VAL A 187 30.83 0.95 -16.06
N PRO A 188 32.00 0.68 -15.46
CA PRO A 188 32.18 0.73 -14.01
C PRO A 188 31.86 2.11 -13.41
N ALA A 189 32.21 3.21 -14.08
CA ALA A 189 31.89 4.56 -13.62
C ALA A 189 30.37 4.80 -13.58
N LEU A 190 29.63 4.33 -14.60
CA LEU A 190 28.17 4.39 -14.64
C LEU A 190 27.51 3.51 -13.57
N GLU A 191 28.05 2.31 -13.31
CA GLU A 191 27.56 1.44 -12.25
C GLU A 191 27.76 2.05 -10.86
N LEU A 192 28.91 2.70 -10.64
CA LEU A 192 29.18 3.47 -9.43
C LEU A 192 28.22 4.66 -9.30
N ALA A 193 28.04 5.44 -10.37
CA ALA A 193 27.08 6.55 -10.42
C ALA A 193 25.64 6.09 -10.11
N GLY A 194 25.28 4.89 -10.55
CA GLY A 194 23.98 4.29 -10.27
C GLY A 194 23.76 3.93 -8.80
N THR A 195 24.79 3.80 -7.96
CA THR A 195 24.65 3.45 -6.52
C THR A 195 23.99 4.53 -5.68
N VAL A 196 24.13 5.80 -6.10
CA VAL A 196 23.52 6.94 -5.42
C VAL A 196 22.72 7.76 -6.45
N PRO A 197 21.56 7.25 -6.90
CA PRO A 197 20.78 7.95 -7.92
C PRO A 197 19.96 9.06 -7.27
N LEU A 198 20.50 10.27 -7.36
CA LEU A 198 19.94 11.47 -6.76
C LEU A 198 18.83 12.09 -7.63
N THR A 199 18.83 11.83 -8.93
CA THR A 199 17.92 12.46 -9.91
C THR A 199 17.10 11.42 -10.69
N PRO A 200 15.90 11.79 -11.22
CA PRO A 200 15.17 10.94 -12.16
C PRO A 200 16.02 10.58 -13.37
N ALA A 201 15.97 9.32 -13.81
CA ALA A 201 16.85 8.77 -14.83
C ALA A 201 18.37 8.96 -14.57
N ASN A 202 18.78 9.35 -13.36
CA ASN A 202 20.17 9.69 -13.04
C ASN A 202 20.79 10.81 -13.91
N ILE A 203 19.94 11.68 -14.49
CA ILE A 203 20.37 12.80 -15.33
C ILE A 203 21.31 13.72 -14.53
N GLY A 204 22.39 14.12 -15.17
CA GLY A 204 23.50 14.90 -14.63
C GLY A 204 24.61 14.03 -14.01
N VAL A 205 24.24 12.99 -13.26
CA VAL A 205 25.22 12.13 -12.57
C VAL A 205 25.79 11.07 -13.51
N ALA A 206 24.96 10.43 -14.33
CA ALA A 206 25.40 9.43 -15.30
C ALA A 206 26.30 10.06 -16.38
N GLU A 207 25.88 11.21 -16.93
CA GLU A 207 26.64 11.94 -17.95
C GLU A 207 27.96 12.48 -17.38
N GLY A 208 27.94 13.01 -16.16
CA GLY A 208 29.16 13.45 -15.48
C GLY A 208 30.14 12.31 -15.23
N ALA A 209 29.66 11.15 -14.77
CA ALA A 209 30.50 9.97 -14.56
C ALA A 209 31.08 9.42 -15.87
N ALA A 210 30.26 9.32 -16.93
CA ALA A 210 30.73 8.92 -18.25
C ALA A 210 31.76 9.92 -18.81
N ALA A 211 31.50 11.23 -18.67
CA ALA A 211 32.40 12.27 -19.14
C ALA A 211 33.76 12.23 -18.45
N LEU A 212 33.79 12.03 -17.13
CA LEU A 212 35.03 11.85 -16.37
C LEU A 212 35.80 10.60 -16.82
N ALA A 213 35.10 9.49 -17.05
CA ALA A 213 35.73 8.26 -17.54
C ALA A 213 36.28 8.39 -18.97
N PHE A 214 35.54 9.04 -19.86
CA PHE A 214 36.01 9.38 -21.21
C PHE A 214 37.19 10.35 -21.18
N HIS A 215 37.17 11.35 -20.29
CA HIS A 215 38.26 12.30 -20.11
C HIS A 215 39.53 11.60 -19.58
N ALA A 216 39.38 10.71 -18.60
CA ALA A 216 40.46 9.86 -18.10
C ALA A 216 41.04 8.93 -19.19
N HIS A 217 40.26 8.64 -20.24
CA HIS A 217 40.69 7.90 -21.43
C HIS A 217 41.23 8.81 -22.56
N GLY A 218 41.51 10.08 -22.28
CA GLY A 218 42.19 11.00 -23.19
C GLY A 218 41.30 11.88 -24.07
N LEU A 219 39.97 11.90 -23.86
CA LEU A 219 39.09 12.87 -24.53
C LEU A 219 39.14 14.25 -23.83
N SER A 220 38.88 15.33 -24.57
CA SER A 220 38.60 16.63 -23.94
C SER A 220 37.30 16.55 -23.14
N MET A 221 37.16 17.35 -22.08
CA MET A 221 35.96 17.33 -21.24
C MET A 221 34.68 17.62 -22.05
N GLU A 222 34.75 18.52 -23.02
CA GLU A 222 33.64 18.82 -23.93
C GLU A 222 33.20 17.58 -24.73
N ARG A 223 34.16 16.86 -25.33
CA ARG A 223 33.87 15.62 -26.08
C ARG A 223 33.44 14.49 -25.15
N GLY A 224 33.98 14.43 -23.94
CA GLY A 224 33.58 13.47 -22.91
C GLY A 224 32.12 13.67 -22.48
N LEU A 225 31.69 14.92 -22.28
CA LEU A 225 30.28 15.25 -21.98
C LEU A 225 29.36 14.89 -23.14
N ALA A 226 29.73 15.25 -24.37
CA ALA A 226 28.95 14.88 -25.56
C ALA A 226 28.80 13.35 -25.70
N ALA A 227 29.87 12.60 -25.46
CA ALA A 227 29.87 11.14 -25.43
C ALA A 227 28.98 10.57 -24.32
N GLY A 228 29.05 11.16 -23.12
CA GLY A 228 28.20 10.81 -21.99
C GLY A 228 26.71 11.01 -22.28
N PHE A 229 26.33 12.14 -22.88
CA PHE A 229 24.95 12.40 -23.30
C PHE A 229 24.47 11.40 -24.36
N ALA A 230 25.28 11.11 -25.37
CA ALA A 230 24.92 10.14 -26.41
C ALA A 230 24.70 8.74 -25.83
N LEU A 231 25.61 8.29 -24.96
CA LEU A 231 25.51 7.01 -24.28
C LEU A 231 24.26 6.92 -23.43
N HIS A 232 24.01 7.92 -22.59
CA HIS A 232 22.85 7.94 -21.71
C HIS A 232 21.53 8.01 -22.50
N ALA A 233 21.50 8.75 -23.61
CA ALA A 233 20.33 8.81 -24.49
C ALA A 233 19.99 7.45 -25.11
N VAL A 234 20.99 6.71 -25.59
CA VAL A 234 20.82 5.36 -26.16
C VAL A 234 20.38 4.36 -25.10
N GLU A 235 21.00 4.37 -23.91
CA GLU A 235 20.62 3.51 -22.79
C GLU A 235 19.17 3.81 -22.33
N THR A 236 18.80 5.09 -22.25
CA THR A 236 17.44 5.53 -21.91
C THR A 236 16.43 5.08 -22.95
N ALA A 237 16.73 5.26 -24.24
CA ALA A 237 15.84 4.82 -25.33
C ALA A 237 15.63 3.30 -25.31
N ALA A 238 16.70 2.53 -25.09
CA ALA A 238 16.61 1.08 -24.92
C ALA A 238 15.75 0.70 -23.70
N GLY A 239 15.93 1.39 -22.58
CA GLY A 239 15.14 1.19 -21.37
C GLY A 239 13.66 1.50 -21.57
N LEU A 240 13.33 2.60 -22.25
CA LEU A 240 11.95 2.99 -22.59
C LEU A 240 11.30 1.95 -23.52
N ALA A 241 12.00 1.51 -24.56
CA ALA A 241 11.49 0.50 -25.50
C ALA A 241 11.27 -0.85 -24.81
N PHE A 242 12.25 -1.34 -24.06
CA PHE A 242 12.16 -2.60 -23.32
C PHE A 242 11.06 -2.55 -22.26
N GLY A 243 10.97 -1.44 -21.53
CA GLY A 243 9.98 -1.24 -20.49
C GLY A 243 8.56 -1.07 -21.02
N GLY A 244 8.39 -0.34 -22.13
CA GLY A 244 7.12 -0.20 -22.83
C GLY A 244 6.60 -1.53 -23.38
N ALA A 245 7.48 -2.34 -23.99
CA ALA A 245 7.15 -3.69 -24.42
C ALA A 245 6.74 -4.60 -23.23
N GLY A 246 7.47 -4.51 -22.12
CA GLY A 246 7.15 -5.23 -20.89
C GLY A 246 5.79 -4.84 -20.29
N ALA A 247 5.50 -3.53 -20.24
CA ALA A 247 4.21 -3.01 -19.80
C ALA A 247 3.08 -3.49 -20.71
N GLY A 248 3.25 -3.41 -22.03
CA GLY A 248 2.29 -3.91 -23.02
C GLY A 248 2.00 -5.40 -22.86
N LEU A 249 3.02 -6.22 -22.61
CA LEU A 249 2.86 -7.67 -22.36
C LEU A 249 2.07 -7.96 -21.08
N LEU A 250 2.33 -7.22 -19.99
CA LEU A 250 1.59 -7.38 -18.73
C LEU A 250 0.14 -6.88 -18.85
N LEU A 251 -0.09 -5.79 -19.59
CA LEU A 251 -1.42 -5.26 -19.87
C LEU A 251 -2.26 -6.22 -20.71
N ARG A 252 -1.66 -6.84 -21.72
CA ARG A 252 -2.34 -7.81 -22.60
C ARG A 252 -2.71 -9.11 -21.88
N ARG A 253 -1.94 -9.50 -20.87
CA ARG A 253 -2.16 -10.74 -20.09
C ARG A 253 -3.10 -10.56 -18.88
N SER A 254 -3.53 -9.35 -18.55
CA SER A 254 -4.37 -9.11 -17.38
C SER A 254 -5.37 -7.95 -17.59
N PRO A 255 -6.70 -8.24 -17.63
CA PRO A 255 -7.76 -7.22 -17.70
C PRO A 255 -7.72 -6.21 -16.53
N VAL A 256 -7.11 -6.60 -15.40
CA VAL A 256 -6.97 -5.79 -14.19
C VAL A 256 -5.86 -4.74 -14.34
N LEU A 257 -4.77 -5.06 -15.06
CA LEU A 257 -3.67 -4.11 -15.32
C LEU A 257 -4.08 -3.04 -16.35
N HIS A 258 -4.95 -3.38 -17.31
CA HIS A 258 -5.50 -2.43 -18.27
C HIS A 258 -6.17 -1.24 -17.54
N ARG A 259 -7.00 -1.51 -16.51
CA ARG A 259 -7.63 -0.46 -15.70
C ARG A 259 -6.63 0.39 -14.92
N ILE A 260 -5.51 -0.17 -14.48
CA ILE A 260 -4.50 0.56 -13.68
C ILE A 260 -3.71 1.56 -14.54
N VAL A 261 -3.49 1.26 -15.82
CA VAL A 261 -2.74 2.13 -16.74
C VAL A 261 -3.63 3.12 -17.50
N THR A 262 -4.90 2.79 -17.74
CA THR A 262 -5.84 3.71 -18.42
C THR A 262 -6.64 4.61 -17.48
N VAL A 263 -6.62 4.38 -16.17
CA VAL A 263 -7.22 5.30 -15.19
C VAL A 263 -6.22 6.40 -14.84
N ARG A 264 -6.69 7.65 -14.88
CA ARG A 264 -5.93 8.90 -14.72
C ARG A 264 -4.84 8.83 -13.64
N PRO A 265 -3.68 9.51 -13.82
CA PRO A 265 -2.43 9.27 -13.07
C PRO A 265 -2.42 9.79 -11.62
N THR A 266 -3.54 9.80 -10.90
CA THR A 266 -3.64 10.50 -9.60
C THR A 266 -3.53 9.59 -8.38
N THR A 267 -3.86 8.30 -8.47
CA THR A 267 -3.95 7.41 -7.28
C THR A 267 -2.74 6.48 -7.09
N VAL A 268 -2.17 5.94 -8.16
CA VAL A 268 -1.01 5.02 -8.06
C VAL A 268 0.30 5.78 -7.85
N TRP A 269 0.45 6.95 -8.50
CA TRP A 269 1.59 7.84 -8.33
C TRP A 269 1.65 8.47 -6.94
N LYS A 270 0.48 8.75 -6.32
CA LYS A 270 0.39 9.22 -4.92
C LYS A 270 1.02 8.21 -3.95
N ARG A 271 0.74 6.90 -4.09
CA ARG A 271 1.31 5.85 -3.21
C ARG A 271 2.83 5.65 -3.38
N LEU A 272 3.40 5.81 -4.58
CA LEU A 272 4.85 5.64 -4.80
C LEU A 272 5.69 6.87 -4.35
N LEU A 273 5.17 8.09 -4.52
CA LEU A 273 5.77 9.32 -3.95
C LEU A 273 5.67 9.39 -2.40
N THR A 274 5.04 8.41 -1.75
CA THR A 274 4.87 8.35 -0.29
C THR A 274 6.03 7.72 0.46
N LEU A 275 6.95 7.03 -0.24
CA LEU A 275 8.04 6.32 0.42
C LEU A 275 9.37 7.09 0.49
N SER A 276 9.49 8.26 -0.18
CA SER A 276 10.76 8.99 -0.29
C SER A 276 10.82 10.34 0.45
N THR A 277 9.80 10.71 1.22
CA THR A 277 9.85 11.93 2.04
C THR A 277 9.46 11.63 3.46
N SER A 278 10.48 11.40 4.30
CA SER A 278 10.45 11.76 5.71
C SER A 278 10.44 13.29 5.83
N MET A 279 9.39 13.91 5.29
CA MET A 279 8.91 15.21 5.72
C MET A 279 7.53 14.92 6.28
N ARG A 280 7.29 15.34 7.54
CA ARG A 280 6.06 15.14 8.29
C ARG A 280 4.82 15.21 7.36
N ARG A 281 4.31 14.06 6.91
CA ARG A 281 3.00 14.03 6.27
C ARG A 281 1.98 14.26 7.36
N LYS A 282 1.09 15.23 7.15
CA LYS A 282 -0.15 15.30 7.90
C LYS A 282 -0.84 13.95 7.72
N ILE A 283 -1.20 13.28 8.82
CA ILE A 283 -2.08 12.12 8.73
C ILE A 283 -3.40 12.66 8.22
N GLU A 284 -3.77 12.33 6.98
CA GLU A 284 -5.09 12.64 6.43
C GLU A 284 -6.11 11.84 7.25
N PRO A 285 -7.03 12.50 7.97
CA PRO A 285 -8.00 11.78 8.80
C PRO A 285 -8.95 10.96 7.92
N LEU A 286 -9.22 9.72 8.32
CA LEU A 286 -10.15 8.83 7.65
C LEU A 286 -11.59 9.27 7.92
N LEU A 287 -12.39 9.44 6.87
CA LEU A 287 -13.84 9.67 6.97
C LEU A 287 -14.58 8.37 7.29
N CYS A 288 -15.20 8.31 8.46
CA CYS A 288 -15.79 7.10 9.01
C CYS A 288 -17.31 7.21 9.15
N GLU A 289 -18.00 6.16 8.71
CA GLU A 289 -19.29 5.75 9.24
C GLU A 289 -19.08 4.56 10.17
N LEU A 290 -19.43 4.71 11.45
CA LEU A 290 -19.22 3.67 12.44
C LEU A 290 -20.52 3.01 12.91
N HIS A 291 -21.67 3.46 12.41
CA HIS A 291 -22.99 2.97 12.81
C HIS A 291 -23.93 2.91 11.59
N ALA A 292 -24.09 1.71 11.03
CA ALA A 292 -24.89 1.49 9.83
C ALA A 292 -25.53 0.11 9.81
N HIS A 293 -26.78 0.08 9.32
CA HIS A 293 -27.65 -1.10 9.31
C HIS A 293 -27.96 -1.53 7.89
N THR A 294 -28.18 -2.84 7.74
CA THR A 294 -28.53 -3.48 6.46
C THR A 294 -29.80 -4.29 6.63
N ARG A 295 -30.20 -4.97 5.54
CA ARG A 295 -31.33 -5.91 5.54
C ARG A 295 -31.11 -7.15 6.41
N TRP A 296 -29.92 -7.33 6.99
CA TRP A 296 -29.69 -8.32 8.03
C TRP A 296 -30.44 -7.99 9.33
N SER A 297 -30.73 -6.71 9.58
CA SER A 297 -31.63 -6.27 10.66
C SER A 297 -32.81 -5.46 10.10
N ASP A 298 -32.77 -4.14 10.16
CA ASP A 298 -33.88 -3.25 9.80
C ASP A 298 -33.47 -2.11 8.83
N GLY A 299 -32.27 -2.21 8.26
CA GLY A 299 -31.82 -1.36 7.16
C GLY A 299 -32.52 -1.69 5.84
N ALA A 300 -32.64 -0.70 4.96
CA ALA A 300 -33.28 -0.81 3.66
C ALA A 300 -32.38 -1.43 2.58
N LEU A 301 -31.05 -1.38 2.77
CA LEU A 301 -30.06 -1.81 1.79
C LEU A 301 -29.42 -3.14 2.20
N THR A 302 -29.10 -3.97 1.21
CA THR A 302 -28.20 -5.12 1.38
C THR A 302 -26.76 -4.64 1.66
N VAL A 303 -25.89 -5.53 2.17
CA VAL A 303 -24.46 -5.18 2.38
C VAL A 303 -23.80 -4.68 1.09
N PRO A 304 -23.96 -5.31 -0.09
CA PRO A 304 -23.36 -4.81 -1.32
C PRO A 304 -23.85 -3.41 -1.73
N GLU A 305 -25.14 -3.14 -1.59
CA GLU A 305 -25.73 -1.83 -1.90
C GLU A 305 -25.22 -0.73 -0.95
N LEU A 306 -25.10 -1.05 0.35
CA LEU A 306 -24.55 -0.14 1.34
C LEU A 306 -23.07 0.18 1.06
N VAL A 307 -22.27 -0.84 0.73
CA VAL A 307 -20.87 -0.69 0.32
C VAL A 307 -20.73 0.18 -0.92
N ASP A 308 -21.58 -0.03 -1.92
CA ASP A 308 -21.61 0.80 -3.13
C ASP A 308 -21.94 2.26 -2.82
N LEU A 309 -22.94 2.50 -1.96
CA LEU A 309 -23.35 3.84 -1.57
C LEU A 309 -22.21 4.60 -0.87
N TYR A 310 -21.65 4.03 0.19
CA TYR A 310 -20.59 4.67 0.96
C TYR A 310 -19.28 4.78 0.18
N GLY A 311 -18.93 3.75 -0.61
CA GLY A 311 -17.74 3.73 -1.44
C GLY A 311 -17.76 4.79 -2.54
N ARG A 312 -18.90 4.99 -3.22
CA ARG A 312 -19.06 6.06 -4.23
C ARG A 312 -19.04 7.47 -3.65
N ASN A 313 -19.38 7.61 -2.36
CA ASN A 313 -19.36 8.89 -1.66
C ASN A 313 -18.06 9.17 -0.90
N GLY A 314 -17.01 8.39 -1.16
CA GLY A 314 -15.65 8.70 -0.71
C GLY A 314 -15.39 8.48 0.79
N PHE A 315 -16.18 7.63 1.44
CA PHE A 315 -15.89 7.22 2.81
C PHE A 315 -14.65 6.31 2.85
N ASP A 316 -13.87 6.44 3.91
CA ASP A 316 -12.66 5.65 4.13
C ASP A 316 -12.92 4.41 4.97
N VAL A 317 -13.85 4.50 5.93
CA VAL A 317 -14.23 3.42 6.84
C VAL A 317 -15.75 3.32 6.91
N LEU A 318 -16.27 2.10 6.79
CA LEU A 318 -17.67 1.76 7.03
C LEU A 318 -17.72 0.59 8.01
N CYS A 319 -18.39 0.75 9.15
CA CYS A 319 -18.74 -0.36 10.03
C CYS A 319 -20.19 -0.76 9.80
N VAL A 320 -20.44 -2.03 9.51
CA VAL A 320 -21.81 -2.59 9.49
C VAL A 320 -22.10 -3.15 10.86
N THR A 321 -23.21 -2.71 11.45
CA THR A 321 -23.50 -2.86 12.88
C THR A 321 -24.95 -3.28 13.09
N ASP A 322 -25.44 -4.22 12.29
CA ASP A 322 -26.80 -4.75 12.39
C ASP A 322 -27.16 -5.19 13.82
N HIS A 323 -28.44 -5.00 14.19
CA HIS A 323 -28.92 -5.22 15.55
C HIS A 323 -28.76 -6.66 16.06
N VAL A 324 -28.32 -6.80 17.31
CA VAL A 324 -28.54 -7.99 18.15
C VAL A 324 -29.55 -7.62 19.23
N ASN A 325 -30.76 -8.16 19.11
CA ASN A 325 -31.84 -7.95 20.07
C ASN A 325 -31.87 -9.04 21.14
N ARG A 326 -32.42 -8.71 22.30
CA ARG A 326 -32.72 -9.69 23.34
C ARG A 326 -33.86 -10.61 22.88
N SER A 327 -33.77 -11.88 23.24
CA SER A 327 -34.75 -12.91 22.83
C SER A 327 -36.15 -12.67 23.41
N ASP A 328 -36.24 -11.94 24.51
CA ASP A 328 -37.46 -11.51 25.21
C ASP A 328 -37.77 -10.02 25.00
N ASP A 329 -37.49 -9.47 23.80
CA ASP A 329 -37.70 -8.05 23.53
C ASP A 329 -39.15 -7.64 23.81
N PRO A 330 -39.41 -6.73 24.76
CA PRO A 330 -40.76 -6.42 25.21
C PRO A 330 -41.58 -5.62 24.18
N TRP A 331 -40.95 -5.10 23.13
CA TRP A 331 -41.64 -4.40 22.04
C TRP A 331 -42.07 -5.34 20.91
N LEU A 332 -41.63 -6.61 20.95
CA LEU A 332 -41.98 -7.61 19.96
C LEU A 332 -43.02 -8.60 20.55
N PRO A 333 -44.00 -9.05 19.74
CA PRO A 333 -44.83 -10.19 20.09
C PRO A 333 -43.99 -11.43 20.41
N ALA A 334 -44.45 -12.28 21.32
CA ALA A 334 -43.71 -13.49 21.74
C ALA A 334 -43.45 -14.49 20.60
N ASP A 335 -44.25 -14.43 19.54
CA ASP A 335 -44.15 -15.25 18.33
C ASP A 335 -43.48 -14.53 17.14
N ALA A 336 -42.99 -13.30 17.34
CA ALA A 336 -42.34 -12.55 16.29
C ALA A 336 -41.04 -13.25 15.86
N PRO A 337 -40.75 -13.34 14.54
CA PRO A 337 -39.47 -13.85 14.08
C PRO A 337 -38.33 -12.96 14.61
N ALA A 338 -37.21 -13.60 14.95
CA ALA A 338 -36.03 -12.88 15.40
C ALA A 338 -35.63 -11.82 14.37
N ARG A 339 -35.53 -10.56 14.82
CA ARG A 339 -35.07 -9.44 14.01
C ARG A 339 -33.58 -9.21 14.26
N GLY A 340 -32.80 -9.11 13.18
CA GLY A 340 -31.37 -8.88 13.28
C GLY A 340 -30.52 -10.14 13.35
N ILE A 341 -29.36 -9.99 13.95
CA ILE A 341 -28.34 -11.01 14.07
C ILE A 341 -28.60 -11.86 15.31
N VAL A 342 -28.74 -13.16 15.10
CA VAL A 342 -28.84 -14.19 16.13
C VAL A 342 -27.69 -15.18 15.99
N ARG A 343 -27.48 -16.01 17.01
CA ARG A 343 -26.42 -17.04 16.97
C ARG A 343 -26.48 -17.91 15.71
N ALA A 344 -27.70 -18.24 15.25
CA ALA A 344 -27.91 -19.14 14.13
C ALA A 344 -27.49 -18.56 12.76
N ASN A 345 -27.59 -17.24 12.57
CA ASN A 345 -27.31 -16.59 11.27
C ASN A 345 -26.00 -15.75 11.28
N HIS A 346 -25.39 -15.55 12.45
CA HIS A 346 -24.17 -14.74 12.60
C HIS A 346 -23.00 -15.20 11.72
N ALA A 347 -22.84 -16.51 11.51
CA ALA A 347 -21.77 -17.04 10.65
C ALA A 347 -21.94 -16.60 9.19
N ASP A 348 -23.17 -16.60 8.68
CA ASP A 348 -23.49 -16.18 7.31
C ASP A 348 -23.34 -14.67 7.16
N TYR A 349 -23.81 -13.90 8.16
CA TYR A 349 -23.59 -12.46 8.24
C TYR A 349 -22.10 -12.10 8.17
N LEU A 350 -21.26 -12.74 8.98
CA LEU A 350 -19.83 -12.48 9.00
C LEU A 350 -19.14 -12.91 7.69
N ALA A 351 -19.59 -14.01 7.07
CA ALA A 351 -19.08 -14.46 5.79
C ALA A 351 -19.40 -13.46 4.67
N GLU A 352 -20.62 -12.91 4.63
CA GLU A 352 -21.00 -11.87 3.67
C GLU A 352 -20.18 -10.59 3.89
N LEU A 353 -20.05 -10.12 5.13
CA LEU A 353 -19.20 -8.96 5.45
C LEU A 353 -17.74 -9.20 5.03
N GLY A 354 -17.21 -10.41 5.24
CA GLY A 354 -15.86 -10.77 4.80
C GLY A 354 -15.69 -10.66 3.28
N ALA A 355 -16.62 -11.24 2.52
CA ALA A 355 -16.60 -11.15 1.06
C ALA A 355 -16.75 -9.70 0.55
N GLN A 356 -17.64 -8.93 1.17
CA GLN A 356 -17.85 -7.53 0.84
C GLN A 356 -16.69 -6.63 1.28
N ALA A 357 -15.95 -6.97 2.34
CA ALA A 357 -14.79 -6.20 2.76
C ALA A 357 -13.66 -6.26 1.74
N GLU A 358 -13.41 -7.43 1.16
CA GLU A 358 -12.46 -7.52 0.06
C GLU A 358 -12.91 -6.73 -1.17
N ARG A 359 -14.22 -6.77 -1.49
CA ARG A 359 -14.77 -6.01 -2.62
C ARG A 359 -14.69 -4.50 -2.38
N ALA A 360 -15.11 -4.03 -1.21
CA ALA A 360 -15.09 -2.63 -0.79
C ALA A 360 -13.68 -2.05 -0.91
N MET A 361 -12.67 -2.78 -0.43
CA MET A 361 -11.28 -2.38 -0.53
C MET A 361 -10.79 -2.33 -1.99
N ARG A 362 -11.15 -3.34 -2.80
CA ARG A 362 -10.74 -3.42 -4.22
C ARG A 362 -11.38 -2.34 -5.10
N GLU A 363 -12.67 -2.05 -4.88
CA GLU A 363 -13.46 -1.19 -5.76
C GLU A 363 -13.47 0.27 -5.32
N TYR A 364 -13.41 0.53 -4.01
CA TYR A 364 -13.63 1.87 -3.46
C TYR A 364 -12.50 2.36 -2.53
N ASP A 365 -11.46 1.56 -2.24
CA ASP A 365 -10.49 1.83 -1.17
C ASP A 365 -11.19 2.07 0.20
N LEU A 366 -12.36 1.43 0.38
CA LEU A 366 -13.21 1.51 1.58
C LEU A 366 -12.86 0.37 2.53
N LEU A 367 -12.49 0.70 3.77
CA LEU A 367 -12.29 -0.26 4.84
C LEU A 367 -13.64 -0.64 5.46
N LEU A 368 -14.16 -1.81 5.10
CA LEU A 368 -15.36 -2.37 5.72
C LEU A 368 -14.99 -3.13 6.99
N LEU A 369 -15.60 -2.76 8.12
CA LEU A 369 -15.41 -3.39 9.41
C LEU A 369 -16.68 -4.15 9.83
N PRO A 370 -16.55 -5.36 10.39
CA PRO A 370 -17.67 -6.02 11.04
C PRO A 370 -17.94 -5.40 12.40
N GLY A 371 -19.20 -5.39 12.79
CA GLY A 371 -19.66 -4.98 14.09
C GLY A 371 -21.09 -5.43 14.35
N LEU A 372 -21.58 -5.06 15.53
CA LEU A 372 -22.93 -5.36 16.00
C LEU A 372 -23.46 -4.15 16.78
N GLU A 373 -24.74 -3.84 16.66
CA GLU A 373 -25.43 -2.98 17.63
C GLU A 373 -26.09 -3.86 18.71
N LEU A 374 -25.51 -3.84 19.91
CA LEU A 374 -26.04 -4.50 21.09
C LEU A 374 -27.29 -3.76 21.55
N THR A 375 -28.46 -4.33 21.27
CA THR A 375 -29.74 -3.64 21.33
C THR A 375 -30.54 -4.16 22.51
N TYR A 376 -30.33 -3.56 23.68
CA TYR A 376 -31.06 -3.93 24.90
C TYR A 376 -32.28 -3.03 25.09
N ASN A 377 -33.42 -3.50 24.60
CA ASN A 377 -34.71 -2.84 24.77
C ASN A 377 -35.37 -3.19 26.12
N ASP A 378 -36.12 -2.22 26.65
CA ASP A 378 -36.93 -2.36 27.85
C ASP A 378 -38.12 -1.40 27.80
N LEU A 379 -39.20 -1.71 28.53
CA LEU A 379 -40.34 -0.80 28.69
C LEU A 379 -39.98 0.37 29.62
N ASP A 380 -39.06 0.15 30.57
CA ASP A 380 -38.44 1.22 31.32
C ASP A 380 -37.28 1.81 30.47
N PRO A 381 -37.41 3.04 29.94
CA PRO A 381 -36.37 3.64 29.13
C PRO A 381 -35.06 3.82 29.92
N TYR A 382 -35.10 3.84 31.25
CA TYR A 382 -33.89 3.92 32.07
C TYR A 382 -33.13 2.59 32.18
N LEU A 383 -33.74 1.46 31.81
CA LEU A 383 -33.07 0.16 31.68
C LEU A 383 -32.58 -0.09 30.26
N ALA A 384 -33.27 0.47 29.26
CA ALA A 384 -32.94 0.34 27.85
C ALA A 384 -31.67 1.11 27.44
N ALA A 385 -30.80 0.44 26.68
CA ALA A 385 -29.52 0.97 26.21
C ALA A 385 -29.08 0.25 24.93
N HIS A 386 -28.55 1.01 23.98
CA HIS A 386 -27.90 0.45 22.81
C HIS A 386 -26.41 0.76 22.79
N ALA A 387 -25.59 -0.15 22.27
CA ALA A 387 -24.17 0.06 22.11
C ALA A 387 -23.65 -0.52 20.80
N VAL A 388 -22.78 0.23 20.11
CA VAL A 388 -22.13 -0.27 18.91
C VAL A 388 -20.79 -0.92 19.27
N ALA A 389 -20.59 -2.16 18.83
CA ALA A 389 -19.36 -2.92 18.98
C ALA A 389 -18.60 -2.99 17.65
N ILE A 390 -17.66 -2.06 17.44
CA ILE A 390 -16.89 -1.89 16.21
C ILE A 390 -15.71 -2.87 16.19
N GLY A 391 -15.54 -3.59 15.08
CA GLY A 391 -14.54 -4.65 14.96
C GLY A 391 -14.93 -5.95 15.67
N CYS A 392 -16.19 -6.10 16.09
CA CYS A 392 -16.67 -7.31 16.74
C CYS A 392 -16.90 -8.40 15.69
N ARG A 393 -16.27 -9.56 15.88
CA ARG A 393 -16.34 -10.71 14.96
C ARG A 393 -17.01 -11.94 15.58
N ALA A 394 -17.33 -11.88 16.87
CA ALA A 394 -18.01 -12.95 17.57
C ALA A 394 -19.46 -12.56 17.82
N TYR A 395 -20.35 -13.55 17.84
CA TYR A 395 -21.72 -13.32 18.27
C TYR A 395 -21.74 -13.00 19.76
N VAL A 396 -22.32 -11.86 20.12
CA VAL A 396 -22.50 -11.41 21.51
C VAL A 396 -23.99 -11.27 21.79
N SER A 397 -24.53 -12.12 22.66
CA SER A 397 -25.93 -11.98 23.11
C SER A 397 -26.09 -10.80 24.07
N VAL A 398 -27.29 -10.21 24.07
CA VAL A 398 -27.73 -9.20 25.03
C VAL A 398 -28.74 -9.74 26.05
N ASP A 399 -29.07 -11.04 26.02
CA ASP A 399 -30.06 -11.68 26.92
C ASP A 399 -29.70 -11.51 28.41
N ASP A 400 -28.41 -11.58 28.74
CA ASP A 400 -27.90 -11.42 30.12
C ASP A 400 -27.74 -9.95 30.55
N GLY A 401 -28.23 -9.01 29.72
CA GLY A 401 -28.13 -7.58 29.97
C GLY A 401 -26.98 -6.89 29.23
N ILE A 402 -27.15 -5.57 29.02
CA ILE A 402 -26.18 -4.75 28.27
C ILE A 402 -24.78 -4.74 28.91
N ASP A 403 -24.66 -4.78 30.23
CA ASP A 403 -23.34 -4.74 30.90
C ASP A 403 -22.51 -5.99 30.58
N VAL A 404 -23.16 -7.16 30.59
CA VAL A 404 -22.56 -8.44 30.24
C VAL A 404 -22.18 -8.46 28.76
N ALA A 405 -23.08 -7.98 27.89
CA ALA A 405 -22.82 -7.87 26.46
C ALA A 405 -21.61 -6.97 26.15
N LEU A 406 -21.51 -5.80 26.81
CA LEU A 406 -20.36 -4.90 26.68
C LEU A 406 -19.05 -5.57 27.13
N ALA A 407 -19.06 -6.29 28.25
CA ALA A 407 -17.89 -7.02 28.74
C ALA A 407 -17.44 -8.11 27.75
N ASN A 408 -18.40 -8.89 27.22
CA ASN A 408 -18.14 -9.92 26.22
C ASN A 408 -17.56 -9.32 24.93
N ALA A 409 -18.20 -8.30 24.36
CA ALA A 409 -17.72 -7.62 23.16
C ALA A 409 -16.32 -6.99 23.36
N ARG A 410 -16.04 -6.46 24.56
CA ARG A 410 -14.71 -5.96 24.92
C ARG A 410 -13.65 -7.06 24.96
N GLY A 411 -14.01 -8.23 25.49
CA GLY A 411 -13.15 -9.42 25.53
C GLY A 411 -12.74 -9.91 24.14
N GLU A 412 -13.62 -9.71 23.15
CA GLU A 412 -13.37 -10.00 21.73
C GLU A 412 -12.58 -8.89 21.01
N GLY A 413 -12.16 -7.85 21.74
CA GLY A 413 -11.32 -6.77 21.22
C GLY A 413 -12.07 -5.61 20.57
N ALA A 414 -13.41 -5.58 20.60
CA ALA A 414 -14.20 -4.53 19.97
C ALA A 414 -13.96 -3.16 20.62
N ALA A 415 -14.11 -2.08 19.84
CA ALA A 415 -14.30 -0.73 20.37
C ALA A 415 -15.78 -0.49 20.61
N LEU A 416 -16.12 0.08 21.77
CA LEU A 416 -17.50 0.19 22.23
C LEU A 416 -17.97 1.64 22.23
N VAL A 417 -19.13 1.90 21.62
CA VAL A 417 -19.74 3.22 21.54
C VAL A 417 -21.11 3.19 22.21
N ALA A 418 -21.37 4.10 23.15
CA ALA A 418 -22.73 4.36 23.63
C ALA A 418 -23.55 5.03 22.52
N ALA A 419 -24.48 4.26 21.94
CA ALA A 419 -25.33 4.70 20.83
C ALA A 419 -26.45 5.60 21.32
N HIS A 420 -26.72 6.64 20.53
CA HIS A 420 -27.77 7.63 20.68
C HIS A 420 -28.21 7.87 22.14
N PRO A 421 -27.31 8.37 23.00
CA PRO A 421 -27.48 8.36 24.44
C PRO A 421 -28.46 9.44 24.90
N TYR A 422 -29.76 9.18 24.75
CA TYR A 422 -30.80 10.16 25.06
C TYR A 422 -30.82 10.56 26.54
N ARG A 423 -31.23 11.81 26.75
CA ARG A 423 -31.51 12.38 28.07
C ARG A 423 -32.95 12.88 28.07
N ALA A 424 -33.66 12.64 29.16
CA ALA A 424 -35.03 13.11 29.31
C ALA A 424 -35.12 14.64 29.12
N ARG A 425 -35.99 15.11 28.22
CA ARG A 425 -36.30 16.54 28.05
C ARG A 425 -37.34 16.97 29.07
N ARG A 426 -37.15 18.16 29.66
CA ARG A 426 -38.14 18.76 30.56
C ARG A 426 -39.37 19.20 29.76
N GLY A 427 -40.56 18.70 30.12
CA GLY A 427 -41.85 19.22 29.63
C GLY A 427 -42.30 18.79 28.23
N GLY A 428 -41.69 17.78 27.60
CA GLY A 428 -42.17 17.21 26.33
C GLY A 428 -43.25 16.14 26.56
N PRO A 429 -44.27 16.02 25.70
CA PRO A 429 -45.18 14.89 25.74
C PRO A 429 -44.39 13.67 25.23
N PHE A 430 -44.44 12.56 25.97
CA PHE A 430 -43.69 11.31 25.74
C PHE A 430 -42.22 11.32 26.19
N PRO A 431 -41.70 10.25 26.83
CA PRO A 431 -40.26 10.04 26.94
C PRO A 431 -39.76 9.91 25.51
N SER A 432 -39.18 10.97 24.97
CA SER A 432 -39.19 11.15 23.51
C SER A 432 -38.47 10.03 22.75
N ARG A 433 -37.64 9.19 23.41
CA ARG A 433 -36.91 8.04 22.81
C ARG A 433 -36.58 6.95 23.84
N LEU A 434 -36.48 5.71 23.36
CA LEU A 434 -36.56 4.47 24.15
C LEU A 434 -35.34 4.15 25.02
N THR A 435 -34.19 4.83 24.89
CA THR A 435 -32.94 4.48 25.59
C THR A 435 -32.36 5.64 26.42
N LEU A 436 -32.67 5.71 27.72
CA LEU A 436 -32.22 6.74 28.66
C LEU A 436 -31.15 6.26 29.66
N ARG A 437 -30.85 4.96 29.71
CA ARG A 437 -29.92 4.38 30.69
C ARG A 437 -28.55 5.05 30.68
N TRP A 438 -28.04 5.37 29.49
CA TRP A 438 -26.77 6.05 29.29
C TRP A 438 -26.68 7.37 30.05
N SER A 439 -27.70 8.22 29.99
CA SER A 439 -27.70 9.51 30.69
C SER A 439 -27.95 9.39 32.18
N ARG A 440 -28.70 8.38 32.63
CA ARG A 440 -28.91 8.06 34.05
C ARG A 440 -27.64 7.55 34.72
N ASP A 441 -27.00 6.54 34.12
CA ASP A 441 -25.95 5.74 34.75
C ASP A 441 -24.54 6.06 34.26
N TRP A 442 -24.35 7.16 33.51
CA TRP A 442 -23.07 7.49 32.85
C TRP A 442 -21.85 7.39 33.77
N ARG A 443 -21.97 7.73 35.08
CA ARG A 443 -20.83 7.65 36.03
C ARG A 443 -20.32 6.23 36.21
N ARG A 444 -21.23 5.25 36.20
CA ARG A 444 -20.92 3.83 36.34
C ARG A 444 -20.48 3.23 35.00
N LEU A 445 -21.12 3.66 33.91
CA LEU A 445 -20.96 3.03 32.60
C LEU A 445 -19.88 3.70 31.71
N ARG A 446 -19.33 4.86 32.10
CA ARG A 446 -18.28 5.57 31.35
C ARG A 446 -17.03 4.74 31.06
N ASP A 447 -16.73 3.76 31.90
CA ASP A 447 -15.55 2.90 31.74
C ASP A 447 -15.89 1.58 30.99
N ALA A 448 -17.18 1.32 30.77
CA ALA A 448 -17.67 0.17 30.01
C ALA A 448 -17.65 0.43 28.49
N VAL A 449 -17.65 1.70 28.07
CA VAL A 449 -17.57 2.11 26.66
C VAL A 449 -16.36 3.00 26.40
N ASP A 450 -15.90 3.05 25.16
CA ASP A 450 -14.76 3.87 24.76
C ASP A 450 -15.19 5.23 24.23
N ARG A 451 -16.37 5.29 23.59
CA ARG A 451 -16.89 6.48 22.92
C ARG A 451 -18.38 6.66 23.17
N TRP A 452 -18.85 7.87 22.90
CA TRP A 452 -20.24 8.29 23.06
C TRP A 452 -20.67 9.02 21.80
N GLU A 453 -21.83 8.69 21.25
CA GLU A 453 -22.38 9.51 20.17
C GLU A 453 -22.70 10.91 20.69
N LEU A 454 -22.05 11.92 20.12
CA LEU A 454 -22.40 13.32 20.28
C LEU A 454 -23.42 13.74 19.21
N PHE A 455 -23.29 13.19 18.01
CA PHE A 455 -24.28 13.32 16.96
C PHE A 455 -24.69 11.96 16.43
N ASN A 456 -26.00 11.81 16.19
CA ASN A 456 -26.60 10.70 15.48
C ASN A 456 -27.62 11.27 14.51
N ARG A 457 -27.46 11.03 13.21
CA ARG A 457 -28.24 11.71 12.15
C ARG A 457 -28.19 13.24 12.31
N HIS A 458 -29.30 13.83 12.74
CA HIS A 458 -29.47 15.26 12.97
C HIS A 458 -29.59 15.64 14.46
N ASP A 459 -29.57 14.65 15.35
CA ASP A 459 -29.69 14.86 16.78
C ASP A 459 -28.35 15.10 17.45
N LEU A 460 -28.35 16.02 18.41
CA LEU A 460 -27.20 16.39 19.23
C LEU A 460 -27.43 16.00 20.69
N TYR A 461 -26.50 15.22 21.24
CA TYR A 461 -26.47 14.80 22.64
C TYR A 461 -25.56 15.71 23.47
N GLY A 462 -25.87 17.00 23.55
CA GLY A 462 -24.98 18.00 24.18
C GLY A 462 -24.51 17.67 25.60
N TRP A 463 -25.28 16.88 26.35
CA TRP A 463 -24.89 16.45 27.70
C TRP A 463 -23.61 15.59 27.72
N THR A 464 -23.29 14.85 26.65
CA THR A 464 -22.05 14.06 26.59
C THR A 464 -20.83 14.97 26.54
N ALA A 465 -20.92 16.07 25.78
CA ALA A 465 -19.92 17.13 25.73
C ALA A 465 -19.83 17.92 27.04
N GLU A 466 -20.97 18.27 27.68
CA GLU A 466 -20.99 18.91 29.01
C GLU A 466 -20.23 18.10 30.07
N ARG A 467 -20.16 16.78 29.91
CA ARG A 467 -19.48 15.86 30.82
C ARG A 467 -18.08 15.47 30.37
N GLY A 468 -17.58 16.03 29.27
CA GLY A 468 -16.25 15.74 28.73
C GLY A 468 -16.07 14.29 28.30
N LEU A 469 -17.14 13.63 27.85
CA LEU A 469 -17.09 12.23 27.41
C LEU A 469 -16.48 12.12 26.01
N PRO A 470 -15.59 11.13 25.76
CA PRO A 470 -14.97 10.94 24.44
C PRO A 470 -16.04 10.69 23.37
N SER A 471 -16.11 11.57 22.39
CA SER A 471 -17.25 11.63 21.47
C SER A 471 -16.95 11.02 20.10
N VAL A 472 -17.99 10.60 19.39
CA VAL A 472 -18.02 10.28 17.96
C VAL A 472 -19.30 10.86 17.34
N ALA A 473 -19.38 10.89 16.02
CA ALA A 473 -20.59 11.21 15.28
C ALA A 473 -20.85 10.17 14.20
N ASN A 474 -22.09 9.68 14.13
CA ASN A 474 -22.49 8.63 13.19
C ASN A 474 -23.83 8.91 12.52
N GLY A 475 -24.08 8.20 11.42
CA GLY A 475 -25.33 8.30 10.66
C GLY A 475 -26.47 7.46 11.19
N ASP A 476 -26.20 6.38 11.94
CA ASP A 476 -27.23 5.37 12.25
C ASP A 476 -28.02 5.00 11.00
N PHE A 477 -27.25 4.60 9.98
CA PHE A 477 -27.76 4.50 8.63
C PHE A 477 -28.78 3.37 8.52
N HIS A 478 -29.94 3.66 7.94
CA HIS A 478 -30.97 2.66 7.63
C HIS A 478 -31.54 2.87 6.23
N ARG A 479 -31.51 4.11 5.72
CA ARG A 479 -32.05 4.50 4.43
C ARG A 479 -31.10 5.49 3.75
N PRO A 480 -31.11 5.59 2.42
CA PRO A 480 -30.18 6.46 1.67
C PRO A 480 -30.10 7.89 2.18
N GLU A 481 -31.19 8.44 2.72
CA GLU A 481 -31.24 9.81 3.24
C GLU A 481 -30.33 10.01 4.47
N HIS A 482 -29.97 8.94 5.18
CA HIS A 482 -29.10 8.98 6.37
C HIS A 482 -27.59 9.03 6.03
N LEU A 483 -27.25 8.99 4.74
CA LEU A 483 -25.87 9.13 4.29
C LEU A 483 -25.26 10.47 4.73
N HIS A 484 -26.03 11.55 4.58
CA HIS A 484 -25.62 12.91 4.91
C HIS A 484 -25.79 13.19 6.41
N GLY A 485 -25.00 14.12 6.94
CA GLY A 485 -25.00 14.50 8.36
C GLY A 485 -23.61 14.43 8.99
N TRP A 486 -23.58 14.34 10.31
CA TRP A 486 -22.33 14.34 11.08
C TRP A 486 -21.65 12.97 11.03
N LYS A 487 -20.33 12.97 10.81
CA LYS A 487 -19.45 11.81 10.69
C LYS A 487 -18.19 11.99 11.52
N THR A 488 -17.47 10.88 11.73
CA THR A 488 -16.23 10.85 12.49
C THR A 488 -15.02 10.88 11.56
N LEU A 489 -13.98 11.61 11.95
CA LEU A 489 -12.68 11.68 11.30
C LEU A 489 -11.59 11.13 12.24
N LEU A 490 -10.83 10.11 11.78
CA LEU A 490 -9.80 9.45 12.58
C LEU A 490 -8.40 9.60 11.98
N PRO A 491 -7.43 10.20 12.70
CA PRO A 491 -6.06 10.41 12.18
C PRO A 491 -5.21 9.15 12.37
N VAL A 492 -5.59 8.07 11.69
CA VAL A 492 -4.91 6.77 11.77
C VAL A 492 -4.65 6.16 10.41
N ALA A 493 -3.81 5.12 10.39
CA ALA A 493 -3.68 4.28 9.21
C ALA A 493 -5.01 3.57 8.90
N LYS A 494 -5.31 3.38 7.61
CA LYS A 494 -6.50 2.70 7.11
C LYS A 494 -6.36 1.18 7.28
N ASP A 495 -6.43 0.73 8.52
CA ASP A 495 -6.48 -0.69 8.91
C ASP A 495 -7.33 -0.88 10.17
N GLU A 496 -7.96 -2.06 10.29
CA GLU A 496 -8.91 -2.39 11.37
C GLU A 496 -8.29 -2.22 12.76
N ALA A 497 -7.04 -2.69 12.96
CA ALA A 497 -6.38 -2.63 14.25
C ALA A 497 -6.08 -1.19 14.68
N ALA A 498 -5.68 -0.31 13.74
CA ALA A 498 -5.45 1.09 14.00
C ALA A 498 -6.76 1.85 14.31
N VAL A 499 -7.84 1.58 13.57
CA VAL A 499 -9.16 2.19 13.81
C VAL A 499 -9.70 1.77 15.19
N VAL A 500 -9.78 0.47 15.46
CA VAL A 500 -10.27 -0.07 16.75
C VAL A 500 -9.38 0.40 17.90
N GLY A 501 -8.06 0.31 17.75
CA GLY A 501 -7.11 0.74 18.77
C GLY A 501 -7.20 2.25 19.08
N TYR A 502 -7.48 3.08 18.08
CA TYR A 502 -7.67 4.51 18.30
C TYR A 502 -8.98 4.84 18.99
N LEU A 503 -10.07 4.20 18.57
CA LEU A 503 -11.37 4.34 19.21
C LEU A 503 -11.35 3.90 20.68
N ARG A 504 -10.51 2.92 21.04
CA ARG A 504 -10.27 2.49 22.42
C ARG A 504 -9.31 3.38 23.22
N SER A 505 -8.60 4.31 22.56
CA SER A 505 -7.64 5.19 23.22
C SER A 505 -8.34 6.39 23.87
N SER A 506 -7.62 7.18 24.68
CA SER A 506 -8.13 8.47 25.19
C SER A 506 -7.99 9.64 24.21
N ARG A 507 -7.50 9.39 22.98
CA ARG A 507 -7.27 10.46 22.00
C ARG A 507 -8.58 11.02 21.44
N PRO A 508 -8.68 12.34 21.24
CA PRO A 508 -9.89 12.96 20.70
C PRO A 508 -10.10 12.54 19.25
N THR A 509 -11.36 12.31 18.88
CA THR A 509 -11.76 12.18 17.47
C THR A 509 -12.05 13.57 16.91
N PHE A 510 -12.07 13.68 15.59
CA PHE A 510 -12.55 14.88 14.91
C PHE A 510 -13.92 14.59 14.33
N LEU A 511 -14.78 15.62 14.25
CA LEU A 511 -16.12 15.49 13.70
C LEU A 511 -16.24 16.38 12.47
N THR A 512 -16.95 15.91 11.46
CA THR A 512 -17.23 16.68 10.25
C THR A 512 -18.69 16.49 9.85
N ARG A 513 -19.23 17.41 9.05
CA ARG A 513 -20.56 17.30 8.49
C ARG A 513 -20.46 17.14 6.97
N ILE A 514 -21.16 16.15 6.45
CA ILE A 514 -21.26 15.87 5.02
C ILE A 514 -22.67 16.27 4.57
N ASP A 515 -22.77 17.30 3.76
CA ASP A 515 -24.04 17.75 3.17
C ASP A 515 -24.17 17.26 1.71
N PRO A 516 -25.40 17.24 1.15
CA PRO A 516 -25.60 16.99 -0.28
C PRO A 516 -24.85 18.03 -1.13
N PRO A 517 -24.45 17.70 -2.37
CA PRO A 517 -23.86 18.68 -3.28
C PRO A 517 -24.78 19.89 -3.45
N LEU A 518 -24.26 21.08 -3.15
CA LEU A 518 -24.93 22.34 -3.44
C LEU A 518 -24.73 22.66 -4.93
N GLU A 519 -25.81 22.77 -5.69
CA GLU A 519 -25.78 23.49 -6.96
C GLU A 519 -25.61 24.98 -6.64
N LEU A 520 -24.37 25.46 -6.71
CA LEU A 520 -24.12 26.89 -6.64
C LEU A 520 -24.56 27.51 -7.98
N PRO A 521 -25.31 28.62 -7.97
CA PRO A 521 -25.60 29.35 -9.20
C PRO A 521 -24.29 29.69 -9.92
N GLU A 522 -24.25 29.55 -11.25
CA GLU A 522 -23.13 30.05 -12.03
C GLU A 522 -22.93 31.53 -11.69
N ALA A 523 -21.70 31.89 -11.34
CA ALA A 523 -21.35 33.27 -11.05
C ALA A 523 -21.66 34.14 -12.28
N ALA A 524 -22.59 35.09 -12.11
CA ALA A 524 -23.01 36.03 -13.14
C ALA A 524 -21.89 36.95 -13.61
#